data_AF-A0A942G8C1-F1
#
_entry.id   AF-A0A942G8C1-F1
#
_cell.length_a   1.000
_cell.length_b   1.000
_cell.length_c   1.000
_cell.angle_alpha   90.00
_cell.angle_beta   90.00
_cell.angle_gamma   90.00
#
_symmetry.space_group_name_H-M   'P 1'
#
loop_
_entity.id
_entity.type
_entity.pdbx_description
1 polymer ?
#
loop_
_entity_poly.entity_id
_entity_poly.type
_entity_poly.pdbx_seq_one_letter_code
_entity_poly.pdbx_strand_id
1 'polypeptide(L)'
;MDDDSGWNDVLVGGWHAGVRDAVVVRVERRTFGRHGQLVRTLHDPEAARFAWVEILHRHVVAAIREETGADLDALGSQAAWACYEQVWDGLRTRWADGGRLARVPLGREPVVVNLLMQLPAAAAEAAGADVSGQVADPLWVDGRLLVDVHGLRAHVHASAADADVRTVIARILAACNGQ
;
A
#
# COMPACT_ATOMS: atom_id res chain seq x y z
N MET A 1 -21.48 -15.31 -28.83
CA MET A 1 -21.76 -13.93 -28.40
C MET A 1 -22.94 -14.03 -27.47
N ASP A 2 -22.70 -14.35 -26.19
CA ASP A 2 -23.69 -14.32 -25.10
C ASP A 2 -23.07 -14.58 -23.68
N ASP A 3 -21.82 -14.16 -23.42
CA ASP A 3 -21.15 -14.39 -22.12
C ASP A 3 -21.04 -13.12 -21.24
N ASP A 4 -21.38 -11.93 -21.75
CA ASP A 4 -21.19 -10.67 -21.03
C ASP A 4 -22.31 -10.36 -20.02
N SER A 5 -23.47 -11.02 -20.12
CA SER A 5 -24.61 -10.83 -19.22
C SER A 5 -24.46 -11.59 -17.89
N GLY A 6 -23.90 -12.81 -17.92
CA GLY A 6 -23.77 -13.67 -16.74
C GLY A 6 -22.84 -13.09 -15.66
N TRP A 7 -21.74 -12.46 -16.06
CA TRP A 7 -20.82 -11.82 -15.10
C TRP A 7 -21.43 -10.61 -14.41
N ASN A 8 -22.25 -9.85 -15.13
CA ASN A 8 -22.91 -8.67 -14.59
C ASN A 8 -23.97 -9.06 -13.57
N ASP A 9 -24.73 -10.13 -13.83
CA ASP A 9 -25.71 -10.67 -12.87
C ASP A 9 -25.03 -11.27 -11.62
N VAL A 10 -23.88 -11.94 -11.79
CA VAL A 10 -23.07 -12.45 -10.66
C VAL A 10 -22.55 -11.31 -9.79
N LEU A 11 -22.03 -10.24 -10.40
CA LEU A 11 -21.50 -9.09 -9.69
C LEU A 11 -22.65 -8.30 -9.01
N VAL A 12 -23.70 -7.96 -9.74
CA VAL A 12 -24.83 -7.15 -9.24
C VAL A 12 -25.67 -7.93 -8.21
N GLY A 13 -25.83 -9.24 -8.39
CA GLY A 13 -26.58 -10.09 -7.45
C GLY A 13 -25.81 -10.48 -6.19
N GLY A 14 -24.47 -10.53 -6.26
CA GLY A 14 -23.60 -10.93 -5.16
C GLY A 14 -22.93 -9.79 -4.40
N TRP A 15 -22.90 -8.57 -4.95
CA TRP A 15 -22.19 -7.45 -4.33
C TRP A 15 -22.95 -6.86 -3.14
N HIS A 16 -22.32 -6.89 -1.96
CA HIS A 16 -22.81 -6.26 -0.75
C HIS A 16 -21.65 -5.83 0.15
N ALA A 17 -21.94 -5.09 1.24
CA ALA A 17 -20.92 -4.55 2.15
C ALA A 17 -19.95 -5.62 2.68
N GLY A 18 -20.43 -6.80 3.04
CA GLY A 18 -19.58 -7.93 3.44
C GLY A 18 -18.56 -8.38 2.37
N VAL A 19 -18.94 -8.46 1.09
CA VAL A 19 -18.01 -8.79 -0.02
C VAL A 19 -16.99 -7.67 -0.19
N ARG A 20 -17.44 -6.40 -0.21
CA ARG A 20 -16.55 -5.24 -0.27
C ARG A 20 -15.51 -5.29 0.86
N ASP A 21 -15.92 -5.53 2.09
CA ASP A 21 -15.02 -5.56 3.25
C ASP A 21 -14.04 -6.74 3.18
N ALA A 22 -14.48 -7.89 2.68
CA ALA A 22 -13.60 -9.04 2.42
C ALA A 22 -12.55 -8.73 1.34
N VAL A 23 -12.95 -8.06 0.26
CA VAL A 23 -12.04 -7.58 -0.80
C VAL A 23 -11.02 -6.60 -0.21
N VAL A 24 -11.45 -5.60 0.57
CA VAL A 24 -10.55 -4.63 1.24
C VAL A 24 -9.51 -5.38 2.08
N VAL A 25 -9.94 -6.30 2.95
CA VAL A 25 -9.03 -7.12 3.78
C VAL A 25 -8.05 -7.94 2.93
N ARG A 26 -8.51 -8.47 1.79
CA ARG A 26 -7.65 -9.24 0.88
C ARG A 26 -6.60 -8.36 0.20
N VAL A 27 -6.94 -7.16 -0.25
CA VAL A 27 -5.99 -6.20 -0.82
C VAL A 27 -4.93 -5.82 0.22
N GLU A 28 -5.32 -5.57 1.48
CA GLU A 28 -4.37 -5.27 2.57
C GLU A 28 -3.37 -6.40 2.83
N ARG A 29 -3.83 -7.65 2.76
CA ARG A 29 -2.96 -8.82 2.93
C ARG A 29 -1.97 -8.96 1.78
N ARG A 30 -2.41 -8.68 0.54
CA ARG A 30 -1.56 -8.74 -0.66
C ARG A 30 -0.48 -7.67 -0.70
N THR A 31 -0.75 -6.54 -0.06
CA THR A 31 0.16 -5.39 0.02
C THR A 31 1.07 -5.45 1.25
N PHE A 32 1.08 -6.56 2.00
CA PHE A 32 1.94 -6.72 3.17
C PHE A 32 3.43 -6.53 2.80
N GLY A 33 4.11 -5.68 3.56
CA GLY A 33 5.50 -5.26 3.29
C GLY A 33 5.65 -4.20 2.19
N ARG A 34 4.53 -3.69 1.66
CA ARG A 34 4.44 -2.56 0.73
C ARG A 34 3.35 -1.57 1.15
N HIS A 35 3.04 -1.53 2.45
CA HIS A 35 1.97 -0.68 2.99
C HIS A 35 2.32 0.81 2.86
N GLY A 36 3.60 1.17 2.86
CA GLY A 36 4.02 2.54 2.53
C GLY A 36 3.56 2.99 1.13
N GLN A 37 3.67 2.11 0.13
CA GLN A 37 3.23 2.37 -1.24
C GLN A 37 1.70 2.48 -1.32
N LEU A 38 0.99 1.59 -0.61
CA LEU A 38 -0.46 1.62 -0.48
C LEU A 38 -0.94 2.97 0.08
N VAL A 39 -0.38 3.41 1.21
CA VAL A 39 -0.77 4.68 1.86
C VAL A 39 -0.51 5.87 0.96
N ARG A 40 0.67 5.96 0.33
CA ARG A 40 0.97 7.03 -0.62
C ARG A 40 -0.04 7.09 -1.75
N THR A 41 -0.31 5.94 -2.37
CA THR A 41 -1.24 5.82 -3.49
C THR A 41 -2.66 6.23 -3.09
N LEU A 42 -3.11 5.87 -1.88
CA LEU A 42 -4.45 6.20 -1.42
C LEU A 42 -4.61 7.66 -0.96
N HIS A 43 -3.54 8.27 -0.44
CA HIS A 43 -3.55 9.64 0.07
C HIS A 43 -3.46 10.67 -1.06
N ASP A 44 -2.62 10.42 -2.06
CA ASP A 44 -2.49 11.26 -3.26
C ASP A 44 -2.23 10.39 -4.51
N PRO A 45 -3.29 9.86 -5.15
CA PRO A 45 -3.15 9.00 -6.32
C PRO A 45 -2.53 9.71 -7.53
N GLU A 46 -2.71 11.03 -7.65
CA GLU A 46 -2.24 11.82 -8.79
C GLU A 46 -0.73 12.11 -8.70
N ALA A 47 -0.22 12.33 -7.49
CA ALA A 47 1.22 12.50 -7.25
C ALA A 47 1.96 11.16 -7.08
N ALA A 48 1.25 10.07 -6.78
CA ALA A 48 1.87 8.76 -6.60
C ALA A 48 2.50 8.24 -7.90
N ARG A 49 3.59 7.46 -7.76
CA ARG A 49 4.22 6.77 -8.88
C ARG A 49 3.21 5.88 -9.60
N PHE A 50 3.08 6.06 -10.91
CA PHE A 50 2.18 5.28 -11.76
C PHE A 50 2.27 3.76 -11.52
N ALA A 51 3.50 3.24 -11.37
CA ALA A 51 3.72 1.82 -11.09
C ALA A 51 3.05 1.33 -9.78
N TRP A 52 2.98 2.16 -8.74
CA TRP A 52 2.31 1.82 -7.49
C TRP A 52 0.80 1.86 -7.63
N VAL A 53 0.27 2.88 -8.33
CA VAL A 53 -1.16 2.98 -8.68
C VAL A 53 -1.61 1.74 -9.45
N GLU A 54 -0.86 1.33 -10.48
CA GLU A 54 -1.17 0.14 -11.26
C GLU A 54 -1.08 -1.16 -10.44
N ILE A 55 -0.08 -1.28 -9.56
CA ILE A 55 0.01 -2.44 -8.66
C ILE A 55 -1.21 -2.52 -7.75
N LEU A 56 -1.63 -1.40 -7.16
CA LEU A 56 -2.82 -1.36 -6.30
C LEU A 56 -4.09 -1.67 -7.10
N HIS A 57 -4.25 -1.07 -8.28
CA HIS A 57 -5.36 -1.35 -9.18
C HIS A 57 -5.46 -2.85 -9.50
N ARG A 58 -4.36 -3.49 -9.92
CA ARG A 58 -4.32 -4.94 -10.17
C ARG A 58 -4.69 -5.76 -8.93
N HIS A 59 -4.25 -5.36 -7.74
CA HIS A 59 -4.62 -6.05 -6.52
C HIS A 59 -6.12 -5.94 -6.20
N VAL A 60 -6.73 -4.77 -6.42
CA VAL A 60 -8.16 -4.55 -6.24
C VAL A 60 -8.95 -5.40 -7.23
N VAL A 61 -8.64 -5.32 -8.53
CA VAL A 61 -9.33 -6.08 -9.57
C VAL A 61 -9.23 -7.59 -9.31
N ALA A 62 -8.02 -8.09 -9.02
CA ALA A 62 -7.83 -9.50 -8.72
C ALA A 62 -8.58 -9.94 -7.45
N ALA A 63 -8.63 -9.10 -6.41
CA ALA A 63 -9.36 -9.43 -5.20
C ALA A 63 -10.89 -9.45 -5.40
N ILE A 64 -11.43 -8.56 -6.25
CA ILE A 64 -12.85 -8.58 -6.62
C ILE A 64 -13.16 -9.84 -7.43
N ARG A 65 -12.32 -10.17 -8.41
CA ARG A 65 -12.46 -11.38 -9.22
C ARG A 65 -12.45 -12.64 -8.38
N GLU A 66 -11.57 -12.73 -7.39
CA GLU A 66 -11.53 -13.91 -6.51
C GLU A 66 -12.75 -14.05 -5.62
N GLU A 67 -13.34 -12.92 -5.18
CA GLU A 67 -14.47 -12.97 -4.25
C GLU A 67 -15.82 -13.12 -4.94
N THR A 68 -15.92 -12.64 -6.18
CA THR A 68 -17.17 -12.63 -6.94
C THR A 68 -17.14 -13.56 -8.15
N GLY A 69 -15.97 -14.01 -8.58
CA GLY A 69 -15.74 -14.69 -9.86
C GLY A 69 -15.63 -13.73 -11.05
N ALA A 70 -16.12 -12.50 -10.92
CA ALA A 70 -16.30 -11.59 -12.04
C ALA A 70 -15.00 -10.89 -12.49
N ASP A 71 -14.80 -10.81 -13.79
CA ASP A 71 -13.65 -10.13 -14.39
C ASP A 71 -14.02 -8.68 -14.76
N LEU A 72 -13.58 -7.72 -13.95
CA LEU A 72 -13.90 -6.30 -14.16
C LEU A 72 -13.32 -5.76 -15.47
N ASP A 73 -12.14 -6.25 -15.88
CA ASP A 73 -11.50 -5.82 -17.12
C ASP A 73 -12.29 -6.26 -18.35
N ALA A 74 -13.01 -7.39 -18.25
CA ALA A 74 -13.90 -7.88 -19.28
C ALA A 74 -15.29 -7.22 -19.27
N LEU A 75 -15.78 -6.83 -18.09
CA LEU A 75 -17.14 -6.31 -17.91
C LEU A 75 -17.35 -4.93 -18.52
N GLY A 76 -16.34 -4.04 -18.51
CA GLY A 76 -16.40 -2.70 -19.09
C GLY A 76 -17.59 -1.82 -18.64
N SER A 77 -18.35 -2.23 -17.62
CA SER A 77 -19.66 -1.67 -17.28
C SER A 77 -19.56 -0.68 -16.13
N GLN A 78 -20.48 0.30 -16.08
CA GLN A 78 -20.53 1.26 -14.98
C GLN A 78 -20.75 0.58 -13.60
N ALA A 79 -21.45 -0.56 -13.56
CA ALA A 79 -21.68 -1.32 -12.33
C ALA A 79 -20.38 -1.96 -11.78
N ALA A 80 -19.53 -2.47 -12.67
CA ALA A 80 -18.20 -2.97 -12.34
C ALA A 80 -17.33 -1.88 -11.71
N TRP A 81 -17.33 -0.68 -12.31
CA TRP A 81 -16.61 0.48 -11.79
C TRP A 81 -17.14 0.97 -10.44
N ALA A 82 -18.45 0.96 -10.20
CA ALA A 82 -19.01 1.34 -8.90
C ALA A 82 -18.55 0.41 -7.76
N CYS A 83 -18.37 -0.89 -8.03
CA CYS A 83 -17.84 -1.83 -7.05
C CYS A 83 -16.36 -1.56 -6.75
N TYR A 84 -15.58 -1.26 -7.79
CA TYR A 84 -14.18 -0.84 -7.67
C TYR A 84 -14.04 0.43 -6.81
N GLU A 85 -14.83 1.46 -7.11
CA GLU A 85 -14.83 2.73 -6.36
C GLU A 85 -15.16 2.53 -4.89
N GLN A 86 -16.16 1.69 -4.57
CA GLN A 86 -16.50 1.37 -3.18
C GLN A 86 -15.35 0.69 -2.42
N VAL A 87 -14.57 -0.18 -3.09
CA VAL A 87 -13.39 -0.81 -2.48
C VAL A 87 -12.28 0.21 -2.30
N TRP A 88 -12.04 1.06 -3.29
CA TRP A 88 -11.04 2.13 -3.22
C TRP A 88 -11.34 3.08 -2.05
N ASP A 89 -12.59 3.53 -1.91
CA ASP A 89 -13.02 4.37 -0.79
C ASP A 89 -12.93 3.65 0.56
N GLY A 90 -13.23 2.35 0.60
CA GLY A 90 -13.03 1.52 1.79
C GLY A 90 -11.56 1.46 2.22
N LEU A 91 -10.65 1.27 1.26
CA LEU A 91 -9.20 1.31 1.50
C LEU A 91 -8.74 2.70 1.95
N ARG A 92 -9.14 3.75 1.25
CA ARG A 92 -8.80 5.14 1.56
C ARG A 92 -9.24 5.54 2.96
N THR A 93 -10.47 5.20 3.34
CA THR A 93 -11.00 5.47 4.69
C THR A 93 -10.19 4.73 5.76
N ARG A 94 -9.88 3.46 5.52
CA ARG A 94 -9.19 2.61 6.50
C ARG A 94 -7.71 2.96 6.69
N TRP A 95 -7.08 3.53 5.66
CA TRP A 95 -5.68 3.92 5.68
C TRP A 95 -5.45 5.43 5.73
N ALA A 96 -6.51 6.22 5.94
CA ALA A 96 -6.47 7.68 5.95
C ALA A 96 -5.33 8.22 6.83
N ASP A 97 -5.20 7.70 8.05
CA ASP A 97 -4.18 8.15 9.01
C ASP A 97 -2.88 7.31 8.98
N GLY A 98 -2.64 6.57 7.89
CA GLY A 98 -1.48 5.70 7.72
C GLY A 98 -1.66 4.24 8.17
N GLY A 99 -2.85 3.87 8.66
CA GLY A 99 -3.20 2.49 9.03
C GLY A 99 -2.24 1.86 10.04
N ARG A 100 -1.50 0.82 9.61
CA ARG A 100 -0.59 0.04 10.49
C ARG A 100 0.87 0.49 10.44
N LEU A 101 1.18 1.56 9.71
CA LEU A 101 2.54 2.08 9.64
C LEU A 101 2.97 2.64 10.99
N ALA A 102 4.26 2.51 11.31
CA ALA A 102 4.80 3.03 12.55
C ALA A 102 4.90 4.56 12.47
N ARG A 103 4.28 5.25 13.43
CA ARG A 103 4.46 6.70 13.59
C ARG A 103 5.78 6.98 14.28
N VAL A 104 6.64 7.78 13.66
CA VAL A 104 7.88 8.23 14.29
C VAL A 104 7.52 9.17 15.45
N PRO A 105 8.11 9.02 16.64
CA PRO A 105 7.88 9.93 17.76
C PRO A 105 8.28 11.38 17.45
N LEU A 106 7.55 12.34 18.03
CA LEU A 106 7.86 13.77 17.94
C LEU A 106 9.30 14.06 18.40
N GLY A 107 10.03 14.84 17.60
CA GLY A 107 11.43 15.20 17.80
C GLY A 107 12.43 14.16 17.27
N ARG A 108 11.98 12.95 16.90
CA ARG A 108 12.84 11.92 16.29
C ARG A 108 12.79 11.95 14.77
N GLU A 109 11.87 12.71 14.16
CA GLU A 109 11.69 12.77 12.72
C GLU A 109 13.00 13.13 11.97
N PRO A 110 13.78 14.16 12.35
CA PRO A 110 15.01 14.50 11.63
C PRO A 110 16.04 13.35 11.63
N VAL A 111 16.10 12.57 12.71
CA VAL A 111 17.00 11.42 12.82
C VAL A 111 16.57 10.32 11.85
N VAL A 112 15.27 10.00 11.82
CA VAL A 112 14.75 8.97 10.93
C VAL A 112 14.89 9.39 9.46
N VAL A 113 14.60 10.65 9.13
CA VAL A 113 14.80 11.19 7.77
C VAL A 113 16.25 11.05 7.33
N ASN A 114 17.21 11.45 8.17
CA ASN A 114 18.62 11.30 7.84
C ASN A 114 19.04 9.82 7.66
N LEU A 115 18.51 8.91 8.48
CA LEU A 115 18.77 7.48 8.33
C LEU A 115 18.17 6.93 7.02
N LEU A 116 16.96 7.35 6.64
CA LEU A 116 16.33 6.97 5.38
C LEU A 116 17.16 7.44 4.16
N MET A 117 17.74 8.63 4.23
CA MET A 117 18.62 9.17 3.18
C MET A 117 19.93 8.39 3.01
N GLN A 118 20.35 7.63 4.02
CA GLN A 118 21.54 6.77 3.97
C GLN A 118 21.24 5.38 3.41
N LEU A 119 19.97 5.01 3.27
CA LEU A 119 19.59 3.72 2.73
C LEU A 119 19.73 3.67 1.21
N PRO A 120 20.10 2.51 0.64
CA PRO A 120 19.90 2.23 -0.77
C PRO A 120 18.42 2.36 -1.13
N ALA A 121 18.13 2.72 -2.38
CA ALA A 121 16.77 2.98 -2.87
C ALA A 121 15.79 1.83 -2.54
N ALA A 122 16.18 0.57 -2.73
CA ALA A 122 15.32 -0.58 -2.44
C ALA A 122 14.95 -0.72 -0.94
N ALA A 123 15.83 -0.30 -0.02
CA ALA A 123 15.57 -0.32 1.41
C ALA A 123 14.75 0.90 1.86
N ALA A 124 15.01 2.08 1.29
CA ALA A 124 14.21 3.27 1.51
C ALA A 124 12.76 3.08 1.00
N GLU A 125 12.59 2.51 -0.19
CA GLU A 125 11.27 2.17 -0.74
C GLU A 125 10.54 1.14 0.15
N ALA A 126 11.26 0.16 0.71
CA ALA A 126 10.69 -0.79 1.67
C ALA A 126 10.25 -0.13 2.99
N ALA A 127 10.79 1.04 3.33
CA ALA A 127 10.31 1.86 4.45
C ALA A 127 9.07 2.70 4.09
N GLY A 128 8.67 2.72 2.82
CA GLY A 128 7.59 3.57 2.29
C GLY A 128 8.06 4.91 1.71
N ALA A 129 9.37 5.13 1.56
CA ALA A 129 9.89 6.34 0.92
C ALA A 129 9.66 6.30 -0.61
N ASP A 130 9.44 7.47 -1.21
CA ASP A 130 9.49 7.63 -2.66
C ASP A 130 10.94 7.89 -3.08
N VAL A 131 11.47 7.01 -3.93
CA VAL A 131 12.86 7.02 -4.38
C VAL A 131 13.00 7.45 -5.85
N SER A 132 11.96 8.03 -6.43
CA SER A 132 11.97 8.56 -7.80
C SER A 132 12.78 9.85 -7.94
N GLY A 133 12.90 10.62 -6.85
CA GLY A 133 13.72 11.83 -6.80
C GLY A 133 15.23 11.56 -6.61
N GLN A 134 16.02 12.64 -6.60
CA GLN A 134 17.45 12.55 -6.28
C GLN A 134 17.71 12.10 -4.84
N VAL A 135 16.77 12.39 -3.95
CA VAL A 135 16.80 12.02 -2.54
C VAL A 135 15.51 11.29 -2.23
N ALA A 136 15.58 10.25 -1.39
CA ALA A 136 14.40 9.54 -0.93
C ALA A 136 13.47 10.52 -0.17
N ASP A 137 12.24 10.65 -0.64
CA ASP A 137 11.17 11.40 0.02
C ASP A 137 10.51 10.51 1.10
N PRO A 138 10.61 10.84 2.40
CA PRO A 138 9.97 10.08 3.48
C PRO A 138 8.44 10.20 3.47
N LEU A 139 7.74 9.20 3.99
CA LEU A 139 6.27 9.20 3.97
C LEU A 139 5.69 10.08 5.09
N TRP A 140 5.09 11.20 4.68
CA TRP A 140 4.36 12.09 5.57
C TRP A 140 2.86 12.00 5.32
N VAL A 141 2.08 11.85 6.38
CA VAL A 141 0.61 11.90 6.36
C VAL A 141 0.17 12.83 7.48
N ASP A 142 -0.58 13.87 7.14
CA ASP A 142 -1.08 14.89 8.07
C ASP A 142 0.00 15.45 9.03
N GLY A 143 1.20 15.70 8.49
CA GLY A 143 2.35 16.21 9.25
C GLY A 143 3.02 15.19 10.18
N ARG A 144 2.67 13.91 10.09
CA ARG A 144 3.31 12.81 10.82
C ARG A 144 4.17 11.96 9.89
N LEU A 145 5.43 11.72 10.29
CA LEU A 145 6.32 10.80 9.60
C LEU A 145 5.93 9.35 9.93
N LEU A 146 5.72 8.55 8.88
CA LEU A 146 5.37 7.14 8.95
C LEU A 146 6.46 6.27 8.36
N VAL A 147 6.62 5.05 8.90
CA VAL A 147 7.58 4.06 8.42
C VAL A 147 6.92 2.69 8.31
N ASP A 148 7.11 2.03 7.17
CA ASP A 148 6.76 0.62 6.99
C ASP A 148 7.81 -0.30 7.62
N VAL A 149 7.65 -0.51 8.92
CA VAL A 149 8.53 -1.40 9.70
C VAL A 149 8.44 -2.86 9.24
N HIS A 150 7.32 -3.28 8.67
CA HIS A 150 7.16 -4.63 8.13
C HIS A 150 7.92 -4.78 6.80
N GLY A 151 7.82 -3.79 5.92
CA GLY A 151 8.60 -3.71 4.69
C GLY A 151 10.09 -3.72 4.95
N LEU A 152 10.58 -2.91 5.91
CA LEU A 152 11.98 -2.93 6.34
C LEU A 152 12.43 -4.30 6.85
N ARG A 153 11.63 -4.98 7.68
CA ARG A 153 11.94 -6.32 8.19
C ARG A 153 11.99 -7.35 7.06
N ALA A 154 11.04 -7.29 6.12
CA ALA A 154 11.01 -8.17 4.95
C ALA A 154 12.24 -7.94 4.05
N HIS A 155 12.64 -6.68 3.85
CA HIS A 155 13.85 -6.32 3.11
C HIS A 155 15.11 -6.94 3.73
N VAL A 156 15.28 -6.80 5.04
CA VAL A 156 16.42 -7.40 5.77
C VAL A 156 16.43 -8.93 5.64
N HIS A 157 15.26 -9.56 5.70
CA HIS A 157 15.15 -11.01 5.55
C HIS A 157 15.55 -11.48 4.13
N ALA A 158 15.16 -10.71 3.10
CA ALA A 158 15.49 -11.02 1.71
C ALA A 158 16.95 -10.69 1.33
N SER A 159 17.55 -9.67 1.95
CA SER A 159 18.89 -9.17 1.63
C SER A 159 19.82 -9.22 2.85
N ALA A 160 20.11 -10.44 3.32
CA ALA A 160 20.89 -10.64 4.55
C ALA A 160 22.40 -10.35 4.40
N ALA A 161 22.90 -10.01 3.21
CA ALA A 161 24.32 -9.87 2.96
C ALA A 161 24.92 -8.52 3.41
N ASP A 162 24.09 -7.46 3.53
CA ASP A 162 24.58 -6.11 3.79
C ASP A 162 24.45 -5.71 5.27
N ALA A 163 25.57 -5.75 6.00
CA ALA A 163 25.60 -5.44 7.43
C ALA A 163 25.36 -3.96 7.74
N ASP A 164 25.76 -3.06 6.86
CA ASP A 164 25.64 -1.61 7.06
C ASP A 164 24.18 -1.18 6.88
N VAL A 165 23.52 -1.66 5.83
CA VAL A 165 22.08 -1.45 5.62
C VAL A 165 21.26 -1.97 6.79
N ARG A 166 21.56 -3.17 7.30
CA ARG A 166 20.89 -3.71 8.49
C ARG A 166 21.08 -2.83 9.72
N THR A 167 22.27 -2.27 9.90
CA THR A 167 22.56 -1.38 11.03
C THR A 167 21.73 -0.10 10.94
N VAL A 168 21.63 0.51 9.76
CA VAL A 168 20.77 1.69 9.53
C VAL A 168 19.31 1.34 9.76
N ILE A 169 18.82 0.22 9.22
CA ILE A 169 17.44 -0.25 9.42
C ILE A 169 17.16 -0.49 10.91
N ALA A 170 18.05 -1.14 11.64
CA ALA A 170 17.89 -1.37 13.08
C ALA A 170 17.75 -0.06 13.86
N ARG A 171 18.52 0.98 13.49
CA ARG A 171 18.41 2.32 14.10
C ARG A 171 17.09 3.00 13.80
N ILE A 172 16.56 2.85 12.57
CA ILE A 172 15.22 3.35 12.21
C ILE A 172 14.16 2.66 13.06
N LEU A 173 14.22 1.33 13.17
CA LEU A 173 13.27 0.55 13.96
C LEU A 173 13.31 0.94 15.45
N ALA A 174 14.50 1.16 16.02
CA ALA A 174 14.65 1.64 17.40
C ALA A 174 14.02 3.04 17.58
N ALA A 175 14.32 3.98 16.66
CA ALA A 175 13.77 5.32 16.69
C ALA A 175 12.24 5.34 16.60
N CYS A 176 11.62 4.40 15.87
CA CYS A 176 10.16 4.26 15.78
C CYS A 176 9.52 3.72 17.06
N ASN A 177 10.22 2.87 17.83
CA ASN A 177 9.68 2.26 19.05
C ASN A 177 9.89 3.11 20.32
N GLY A 178 10.54 4.26 20.21
CA GLY A 178 10.80 5.16 21.35
C GLY A 178 11.81 4.60 22.37
N GLN A 179 12.67 3.66 21.97
CA GLN A 179 13.77 3.13 22.78
C GLN A 179 15.10 3.79 22.39
#